data_AF-J9S5H5-F1
#
_entry.id   AF-J9S5H5-F1
#
_cell.length_a   1.000
_cell.length_b   1.000
_cell.length_c   1.000
_cell.angle_alpha   90.00
_cell.angle_beta   90.00
_cell.angle_gamma   90.00
#
_symmetry.space_group_name_H-M   'P 1'
#
loop_
_entity.id
_entity.type
_entity.pdbx_description
1 polymer ?
#
loop_
_entity_poly.entity_id
_entity_poly.type
_entity_poly.pdbx_seq_one_letter_code
_entity_poly.pdbx_strand_id
1 'polypeptide(L)' 'MWAVLATVVLVIRILATIALVLLVIGWAVAAVRGSLDNEFLWPSIATGAALLLSTYVYGHLRARYPRHNGWIP' A
#
# COMPACT_ATOMS: atom_id res chain seq x y z
N MET A 1 -14.23 11.63 -12.45
CA MET A 1 -13.23 12.06 -11.44
C MET A 1 -12.98 11.00 -10.38
N TRP A 2 -14.00 10.52 -9.66
CA TRP A 2 -13.83 9.51 -8.59
C TRP A 2 -13.30 8.14 -9.04
N ALA A 3 -13.74 7.65 -10.20
CA ALA A 3 -13.22 6.41 -10.77
C ALA A 3 -11.71 6.49 -11.05
N VAL A 4 -11.23 7.63 -11.56
CA VAL A 4 -9.80 7.87 -11.83
C VAL A 4 -9.00 7.87 -10.53
N LEU A 5 -9.48 8.56 -9.49
CA LEU A 5 -8.87 8.54 -8.15
C LEU A 5 -8.77 7.11 -7.59
N ALA A 6 -9.84 6.32 -7.68
CA ALA A 6 -9.84 4.95 -7.20
C ALA A 6 -8.84 4.07 -7.99
N THR A 7 -8.76 4.24 -9.31
CA THR A 7 -7.77 3.53 -10.15
C THR A 7 -6.34 3.90 -9.75
N VAL A 8 -6.04 5.18 -9.55
CA VAL A 8 -4.71 5.64 -9.11
C VAL A 8 -4.34 5.02 -7.76
N VAL A 9 -5.25 5.04 -6.79
CA VAL A 9 -5.04 4.41 -5.48
C VAL A 9 -4.74 2.91 -5.63
N LEU A 10 -5.43 2.23 -6.54
CA LEU A 10 -5.24 0.81 -6.79
C LEU A 10 -3.87 0.51 -7.44
N VAL A 11 -3.45 1.33 -8.41
CA VAL A 11 -2.12 1.22 -9.03
C VAL A 11 -1.01 1.46 -8.00
N ILE A 12 -1.10 2.53 -7.22
CA ILE A 12 -0.15 2.83 -6.15
C ILE A 12 -0.08 1.66 -5.17
N ARG A 13 -1.23 1.07 -4.83
CA ARG A 13 -1.28 -0.07 -3.92
C ARG A 13 -0.56 -1.29 -4.47
N ILE A 14 -0.75 -1.62 -5.75
CA ILE A 14 -0.05 -2.74 -6.38
C ILE A 14 1.46 -2.50 -6.38
N LEU A 15 1.89 -1.32 -6.81
CA LEU A 15 3.31 -0.95 -6.83
C LEU A 15 3.92 -0.98 -5.43
N ALA A 16 3.23 -0.44 -4.43
CA ALA A 16 3.68 -0.43 -3.04
C ALA A 16 3.74 -1.85 -2.45
N THR A 17 2.81 -2.74 -2.78
CA THR A 17 2.88 -4.15 -2.33
C THR A 17 4.10 -4.85 -2.91
N ILE A 18 4.35 -4.69 -4.22
CA ILE A 18 5.52 -5.30 -4.87
C ILE A 18 6.81 -4.73 -4.29
N ALA A 19 6.90 -3.40 -4.18
CA ALA A 19 8.05 -2.73 -3.61
C ALA A 19 8.31 -3.17 -2.17
N LEU A 20 7.26 -3.27 -1.34
CA LEU A 20 7.38 -3.71 0.05
C LEU A 20 7.98 -5.12 0.13
N VAL A 21 7.49 -6.05 -0.67
CA VAL A 21 8.02 -7.43 -0.68
C VAL A 21 9.51 -7.43 -1.04
N LEU A 22 9.91 -6.71 -2.09
CA LEU A 22 11.30 -6.64 -2.51
C LEU A 22 12.19 -5.98 -1.45
N LEU A 23 11.73 -4.88 -0.85
CA LEU A 23 12.45 -4.15 0.19
C LEU A 23 12.60 -4.98 1.46
N VAL A 24 11.56 -5.70 1.90
CA VAL A 24 11.61 -6.59 3.07
C VAL A 24 12.56 -7.76 2.84
N ILE A 25 12.58 -8.35 1.64
CA ILE A 25 13.54 -9.41 1.30
C ILE A 25 14.96 -8.85 1.31
N GLY A 26 15.20 -7.70 0.67
CA GLY A 26 16.51 -7.03 0.68
C GLY A 26 16.99 -6.72 2.10
N TRP A 27 16.09 -6.19 2.93
CA TRP A 27 16.34 -5.92 4.34
C TRP A 27 16.70 -7.20 5.10
N ALA A 28 15.95 -8.29 4.93
CA ALA A 28 16.21 -9.55 5.62
C ALA A 28 17.57 -10.14 5.24
N VAL A 29 17.93 -10.09 3.95
CA VAL A 29 19.24 -10.56 3.47
C VAL A 29 20.38 -9.71 4.05
N ALA A 30 20.23 -8.38 4.07
CA ALA A 30 21.23 -7.48 4.66
C ALA A 30 21.33 -7.61 6.19
N ALA A 31 20.20 -7.83 6.86
CA ALA A 31 20.10 -8.11 8.28
C ALA A 31 20.90 -9.36 8.68
N VAL A 32 20.71 -10.46 7.94
CA VAL A 32 21.47 -11.71 8.17
C VAL A 32 22.96 -11.51 7.92
N ARG A 33 23.34 -10.62 6.99
CA ARG A 33 24.76 -10.34 6.69
C ARG A 33 25.48 -9.52 7.75
N GLY A 34 24.78 -8.74 8.57
CA GLY A 34 25.46 -8.07 9.69
C GLY A 34 24.77 -6.88 10.34
N SER A 35 23.74 -6.27 9.75
CA SER A 35 23.07 -5.12 10.39
C SER A 35 21.56 -5.09 10.16
N LEU A 36 20.82 -5.03 11.26
CA LEU A 36 19.37 -4.81 11.26
C LEU A 36 18.99 -3.40 10.80
N ASP A 37 19.84 -2.42 11.09
CA ASP A 37 19.69 -1.04 10.59
C ASP A 37 20.51 -0.91 9.30
N ASN A 38 19.84 -1.18 8.18
CA ASN A 38 20.43 -1.14 6.85
C ASN A 38 19.56 -0.30 5.91
N GLU A 39 20.11 0.00 4.74
CA GLU A 39 19.50 0.88 3.73
C GLU A 39 18.09 0.47 3.28
N PHE A 40 17.68 -0.79 3.48
CA PHE A 40 16.35 -1.28 3.12
C PHE A 40 15.30 -1.10 4.23
N LEU A 41 15.71 -0.84 5.49
CA LEU A 41 14.79 -0.72 6.63
C LEU A 41 13.81 0.44 6.43
N TRP A 42 14.34 1.65 6.26
CA TRP A 42 13.52 2.87 6.15
C TRP A 42 12.61 2.88 4.91
N PRO A 43 13.08 2.49 3.71
CA PRO A 43 12.20 2.31 2.56
C PRO A 43 11.09 1.28 2.80
N SER A 44 11.37 0.17 3.50
CA SER A 44 10.36 -0.84 3.84
C SER A 44 9.26 -0.24 4.73
N ILE A 45 9.66 0.49 5.77
CA ILE A 45 8.73 1.18 6.68
C ILE A 45 7.89 2.21 5.91
N ALA A 46 8.52 3.05 5.09
CA ALA A 46 7.82 4.06 4.29
C ALA A 46 6.80 3.43 3.33
N THR A 47 7.17 2.31 2.69
CA THR A 47 6.28 1.60 1.78
C THR A 47 5.11 0.93 2.51
N GLY A 48 5.36 0.35 3.69
CA GLY A 48 4.31 -0.17 4.56
C GLY A 48 3.32 0.92 4.99
N ALA A 49 3.82 2.10 5.37
CA ALA A 49 2.98 3.25 5.70
C ALA A 49 2.14 3.72 4.50
N ALA A 50 2.71 3.74 3.30
CA ALA A 50 1.99 4.09 2.07
C ALA A 50 0.83 3.13 1.78
N LEU A 51 0.99 1.83 2.05
CA LEU A 51 -0.10 0.84 1.93
C LEU A 51 -1.22 1.08 2.94
N LEU A 52 -0.88 1.42 4.18
CA LEU A 52 -1.88 1.76 5.20
C LEU A 52 -2.66 3.01 4.79
N LEU A 53 -1.97 4.04 4.31
CA LEU A 53 -2.61 5.26 3.81
C LEU A 53 -3.51 4.97 2.60
N SER A 54 -3.04 4.17 1.64
CA SER A 54 -3.85 3.74 0.48
C SER A 54 -5.12 3.00 0.93
N THR A 55 -5.00 2.14 1.95
CA THR A 55 -6.14 1.45 2.57
C THR A 55 -7.16 2.42 3.13
N TYR A 56 -6.68 3.39 3.92
CA TYR A 56 -7.51 4.40 4.55
C TYR A 56 -8.23 5.27 3.51
N VAL A 57 -7.49 5.77 2.51
CA VAL A 57 -8.04 6.61 1.44
C VAL A 57 -9.09 5.83 0.64
N TYR A 58 -8.81 4.59 0.24
CA TYR A 58 -9.78 3.77 -0.48
C TYR A 58 -11.05 3.52 0.35
N GLY A 59 -10.91 3.25 1.64
CA GLY A 59 -12.03 3.10 2.57
C GLY A 59 -12.88 4.37 2.67
N HIS A 60 -12.23 5.54 2.79
CA HIS A 60 -12.91 6.82 2.84
C HIS A 60 -13.68 7.13 1.55
N LEU A 61 -13.07 6.84 0.40
CA LEU A 61 -13.72 6.96 -0.91
C LEU A 61 -14.96 6.07 -1.01
N ARG A 62 -14.87 4.81 -0.53
CA ARG A 62 -16.00 3.87 -0.53
C ARG A 62 -17.14 4.31 0.39
N ALA A 63 -16.83 4.86 1.57
CA ALA A 63 -17.83 5.30 2.54
C ALA A 63 -18.62 6.53 2.07
N ARG A 64 -17.98 7.45 1.33
CA ARG A 64 -18.66 8.63 0.76
C ARG A 64 -19.40 8.35 -0.55
N TYR A 65 -18.96 7.37 -1.30
CA TYR A 65 -19.59 6.95 -2.55
C TYR A 65 -19.93 5.46 -2.47
N PRO A 66 -20.88 5.06 -1.60
CA PRO A 66 -21.34 3.70 -1.59
C PRO A 66 -21.89 3.41 -2.99
N ARG A 67 -21.34 2.36 -3.62
CA ARG A 67 -21.94 1.77 -4.82
C ARG A 67 -23.43 1.63 -4.50
N HIS A 68 -24.29 2.29 -5.27
CA HIS A 68 -25.72 1.95 -5.31
C HIS A 68 -25.78 0.55 -5.94
N ASN A 69 -25.39 -0.47 -5.19
CA ASN A 69 -25.61 -1.85 -5.54
C ASN A 69 -27.11 -2.01 -5.32
N GLY A 70 -27.88 -2.06 -6.40
CA GLY A 70 -29.35 -2.00 -6.42
C GLY A 70 -30.01 -3.20 -5.74
N TRP A 71 -29.82 -3.32 -4.44
CA TRP A 71 -30.56 -4.22 -3.59
C TRP A 71 -31.79 -3.45 -3.08
N ILE A 72 -32.85 -3.53 -3.87
CA ILE A 72 -34.19 -3.10 -3.47
C ILE A 72 -34.84 -4.36 -2.88
N PRO A 73 -35.18 -4.40 -1.58
CA PRO A 73 -35.94 -5.49 -0.98
C PRO A 73 -37.36 -5.58 -1.53
#